data_AF-A0A2E5C529-F1
#
_entry.id   AF-A0A2E5C529-F1
#
_cell.length_a   1.000
_cell.length_b   1.000
_cell.length_c   1.000
_cell.angle_alpha   90.00
_cell.angle_beta   90.00
_cell.angle_gamma   90.00
#
_symmetry.space_group_name_H-M   'P 1'
#
loop_
_entity.id
_entity.type
_entity.pdbx_description
1 polymer ?
#
loop_
_entity_poly.entity_id
_entity_poly.type
_entity_poly.pdbx_seq_one_letter_code
_entity_poly.pdbx_strand_id
1 'polypeptide(L)'
;MNLGTPIISNKRKWLVIAVALSVIALAVIVFESPAIADLSEENRHEVPTLKAQWQKGEVIVLVRHLERCDKADSPCLTGTEGITARSVDKGQALSEDFYRLGLLNSDVYNSPLDRTAQTESIVFGDRGFD
;
A
#
# COMPACT_ATOMS: atom_id res chain seq x y z
N MET A 1 -46.50 47.92 -1.40
CA MET A 1 -45.05 47.72 -1.65
C MET A 1 -44.90 46.45 -2.49
N ASN A 2 -44.88 46.56 -3.82
CA ASN A 2 -44.63 45.43 -4.69
C ASN A 2 -43.11 45.34 -4.92
N LEU A 3 -42.47 44.32 -4.36
CA LEU A 3 -41.08 43.99 -4.66
C LEU A 3 -41.02 43.54 -6.12
N GLY A 4 -40.37 44.34 -6.96
CA GLY A 4 -40.11 44.00 -8.35
C GLY A 4 -39.30 42.71 -8.44
N THR A 5 -39.87 41.71 -9.10
CA THR A 5 -39.15 40.50 -9.48
C THR A 5 -38.05 40.87 -10.47
N PRO A 6 -36.79 40.52 -10.23
CA PRO A 6 -35.72 40.84 -11.17
C PRO A 6 -35.93 40.05 -12.46
N ILE A 7 -36.15 40.74 -13.57
CA ILE A 7 -36.22 40.15 -14.92
C ILE A 7 -34.80 39.73 -15.30
N ILE A 8 -34.45 38.50 -14.99
CA ILE A 8 -33.17 37.90 -15.36
C ILE A 8 -33.20 37.62 -16.87
N SER A 9 -32.41 38.36 -17.64
CA SER A 9 -32.16 38.14 -19.08
C SER A 9 -31.86 36.66 -19.35
N ASN A 10 -32.42 36.11 -20.43
CA ASN A 10 -32.26 34.71 -20.80
C ASN A 10 -30.78 34.29 -20.82
N LYS A 11 -29.89 35.16 -21.31
CA LYS A 11 -28.43 34.92 -21.35
C LYS A 11 -27.81 34.72 -19.96
N ARG A 12 -28.29 35.45 -18.95
CA ARG A 12 -27.81 35.32 -17.56
C ARG A 12 -28.31 34.03 -16.90
N LYS A 13 -29.52 33.56 -17.25
CA LYS A 13 -30.04 32.25 -16.81
C LYS A 13 -29.19 31.11 -17.37
N TRP A 14 -28.89 31.15 -18.67
CA TRP A 14 -28.03 30.16 -19.33
C TRP A 14 -26.62 30.12 -18.73
N LEU A 15 -26.05 31.28 -18.40
CA LEU A 15 -24.71 31.36 -17.81
C LEU A 15 -24.67 30.77 -16.39
N VAL A 16 -25.69 31.03 -15.56
CA VAL A 16 -25.82 30.42 -14.22
C VAL A 16 -25.96 28.91 -14.31
N ILE A 17 -26.77 28.40 -15.26
CA ILE A 17 -26.94 26.96 -15.49
C ILE A 17 -25.61 26.31 -15.91
N ALA A 18 -24.89 26.92 -16.86
CA ALA A 18 -23.60 26.40 -17.32
C ALA A 18 -22.59 26.30 -16.18
N VAL A 19 -22.49 27.35 -15.34
CA VAL A 19 -21.59 27.35 -14.18
C VAL A 19 -22.00 26.28 -13.17
N ALA A 20 -23.29 26.15 -12.87
CA ALA A 20 -23.78 25.14 -11.95
C ALA A 20 -23.47 23.71 -12.45
N LEU A 21 -23.66 23.44 -13.74
CA LEU A 21 -23.33 22.15 -14.35
C LEU A 21 -21.83 21.87 -14.29
N SER A 22 -20.98 22.86 -14.57
CA SER A 22 -19.52 22.69 -14.46
C SER A 22 -19.07 22.40 -13.04
N VAL A 23 -19.65 23.06 -12.03
CA VAL A 23 -19.35 22.81 -10.61
C VAL A 23 -19.80 21.41 -10.21
N ILE A 24 -20.98 20.97 -10.64
CA ILE A 24 -21.48 19.61 -10.37
C ILE A 24 -20.56 18.57 -11.03
N ALA A 25 -20.18 18.76 -12.29
CA ALA A 25 -19.28 17.85 -12.99
C ALA A 25 -17.91 17.76 -12.30
N LEU A 26 -17.36 18.90 -11.87
CA LEU A 26 -16.10 18.92 -11.13
C LEU A 26 -16.23 18.22 -9.78
N ALA A 27 -17.34 18.42 -9.06
CA ALA A 27 -17.61 17.74 -7.80
C ALA A 27 -17.69 16.21 -8.00
N VAL A 28 -18.37 15.74 -9.05
CA VAL A 28 -18.44 14.30 -9.36
C VAL A 28 -17.03 13.72 -9.55
N ILE A 29 -16.16 14.40 -10.32
CA ILE A 29 -14.79 13.93 -10.57
C ILE A 29 -13.94 13.93 -9.29
N VAL A 30 -14.06 14.98 -8.46
CA VAL A 30 -13.26 15.13 -7.23
C VAL A 30 -13.71 14.17 -6.13
N PHE A 31 -15.00 13.88 -6.04
CA PHE A 31 -15.57 12.98 -5.03
C PHE A 31 -15.74 11.55 -5.51
N GLU A 32 -15.29 11.21 -6.72
CA GLU A 32 -15.26 9.83 -7.19
C GLU A 32 -14.31 9.03 -6.28
N SER A 33 -14.83 7.94 -5.69
CA SER A 33 -14.00 7.10 -4.83
C SER A 33 -12.94 6.40 -5.67
N PRO A 34 -11.68 6.33 -5.21
CA PRO A 34 -10.66 5.56 -5.92
C PRO A 34 -11.15 4.12 -6.03
N ALA A 35 -11.05 3.54 -7.23
CA ALA A 35 -11.35 2.13 -7.42
C ALA A 35 -10.45 1.31 -6.48
N ILE A 36 -11.04 0.41 -5.70
CA ILE A 36 -10.27 -0.52 -4.87
C ILE A 36 -9.61 -1.49 -5.84
N ALA A 37 -8.28 -1.54 -5.83
CA ALA A 37 -7.53 -2.49 -6.65
C ALA A 37 -7.96 -3.92 -6.29
N ASP A 38 -8.36 -4.69 -7.29
CA ASP A 38 -8.57 -6.13 -7.12
C ASP A 38 -7.21 -6.80 -7.03
N LEU A 39 -6.78 -7.09 -5.79
CA LEU A 39 -5.50 -7.75 -5.52
C LEU A 39 -5.46 -9.21 -5.97
N SER A 40 -6.59 -9.77 -6.44
CA SER A 40 -6.64 -11.10 -7.04
C SER A 40 -6.33 -11.10 -8.55
N GLU A 41 -6.36 -9.94 -9.20
CA GLU A 41 -6.10 -9.81 -10.63
C GLU A 41 -4.58 -9.76 -10.90
N GLU A 42 -4.15 -10.54 -11.91
CA GLU A 42 -2.75 -10.61 -12.30
C GLU A 42 -2.35 -9.42 -13.19
N ASN A 43 -1.90 -8.32 -12.57
CA ASN A 43 -1.47 -7.11 -13.26
C ASN A 43 0.00 -7.15 -13.69
N ARG A 44 0.41 -8.20 -14.43
CA ARG A 44 1.79 -8.36 -14.92
C ARG A 44 2.31 -7.16 -15.72
N HIS A 45 1.43 -6.46 -16.42
CA HIS A 45 1.77 -5.27 -17.21
C HIS A 45 2.27 -4.10 -16.35
N GLU A 46 1.93 -4.06 -15.06
CA GLU A 46 2.33 -3.00 -14.14
C GLU A 46 3.69 -3.27 -13.49
N VAL A 47 4.23 -4.49 -13.60
CA VAL A 47 5.51 -4.87 -12.98
C VAL A 47 6.67 -3.93 -13.33
N PRO A 48 6.84 -3.45 -14.59
CA PRO A 48 7.89 -2.48 -14.90
C PRO A 48 7.72 -1.15 -14.15
N THR A 49 6.49 -0.66 -14.04
CA THR A 49 6.15 0.57 -13.30
C THR A 49 6.43 0.39 -11.81
N LEU A 50 5.97 -0.71 -11.23
CA LEU A 50 6.19 -1.03 -9.82
C LEU A 50 7.69 -1.15 -9.49
N LYS A 51 8.48 -1.79 -10.38
CA LYS A 51 9.94 -1.85 -10.23
C LYS A 51 10.58 -0.46 -10.31
N ALA A 52 10.12 0.40 -11.21
CA ALA A 52 10.63 1.76 -11.32
C ALA A 52 10.30 2.60 -10.07
N GLN A 53 9.10 2.47 -9.51
CA GLN A 53 8.70 3.12 -8.26
C GLN A 53 9.50 2.58 -7.06
N TRP A 54 9.73 1.27 -7.00
CA TRP A 54 10.58 0.65 -5.97
C TRP A 54 11.98 1.26 -5.95
N GLN A 55 12.63 1.39 -7.11
CA GLN A 55 13.96 1.99 -7.20
C GLN A 55 14.00 3.45 -6.72
N LYS A 56 12.87 4.15 -6.75
CA LYS A 56 12.73 5.54 -6.29
C LYS A 56 12.33 5.66 -4.81
N GLY A 57 12.05 4.56 -4.11
CA GLY A 57 11.51 4.59 -2.76
C GLY A 57 10.04 5.01 -2.68
N GLU A 58 9.27 4.83 -3.76
CA GLU A 58 7.86 5.25 -3.87
C GLU A 58 6.87 4.13 -3.53
N VAL A 59 7.35 3.02 -2.97
CA VAL A 59 6.56 1.80 -2.71
C VAL A 59 6.67 1.42 -1.24
N ILE A 60 5.51 1.14 -0.62
CA ILE A 60 5.44 0.50 0.71
C ILE A 60 5.15 -0.98 0.51
N VAL A 61 5.98 -1.84 1.09
CA VAL A 61 5.79 -3.30 1.06
C VAL A 61 5.44 -3.80 2.45
N LEU A 62 4.37 -4.58 2.54
CA LEU A 62 3.96 -5.24 3.77
C LEU A 62 4.37 -6.70 3.74
N VAL A 63 5.33 -7.05 4.59
CA VAL A 63 5.76 -8.44 4.79
C VAL A 63 5.13 -8.96 6.07
N ARG A 64 4.38 -10.05 5.97
CA ARG A 64 3.92 -10.78 7.14
C ARG A 64 5.08 -11.57 7.73
N HIS A 65 5.15 -11.65 9.06
CA HIS A 65 6.08 -12.55 9.74
C HIS A 65 6.04 -13.98 9.15
N LEU A 66 7.17 -14.68 9.20
CA LEU A 66 7.24 -16.09 8.85
C LEU A 66 6.34 -16.94 9.77
N GLU A 67 6.16 -18.21 9.43
CA GLU A 67 5.26 -19.11 10.14
C GLU A 67 5.54 -19.11 11.65
N ARG A 68 4.51 -18.86 12.45
CA ARG A 68 4.61 -18.85 13.92
C ARG A 68 4.71 -20.26 14.46
N CYS A 69 5.55 -20.48 15.47
CA CYS A 69 5.65 -21.78 16.12
C CYS A 69 4.55 -22.04 17.16
N ASP A 70 3.96 -21.02 17.78
CA ASP A 70 2.84 -21.19 18.74
C ASP A 70 1.50 -21.61 18.07
N LYS A 71 1.45 -21.59 16.74
CA LYS A 71 0.28 -21.96 15.92
C LYS A 71 0.53 -23.13 14.98
N ALA A 72 1.73 -23.70 15.00
CA ALA A 72 2.13 -24.79 14.13
C ALA A 72 2.61 -25.98 14.96
N ASP A 73 2.35 -27.18 14.47
CA ASP A 73 3.01 -28.38 15.00
C ASP A 73 4.43 -28.47 14.43
N SER A 74 5.29 -27.56 14.90
CA SER A 74 6.68 -27.43 14.47
C SER A 74 7.51 -26.74 15.55
N PRO A 75 8.77 -27.18 15.78
CA PRO A 75 9.66 -26.51 16.71
C PRO A 75 9.88 -25.03 16.36
N CYS A 76 9.95 -24.19 17.39
CA CYS A 76 10.42 -22.82 17.27
C CYS A 76 11.88 -22.79 16.85
N LEU A 77 12.27 -21.78 16.08
CA LEU A 77 13.68 -21.50 15.79
C LEU A 77 14.43 -21.13 17.07
N THR A 78 13.87 -20.18 17.83
CA THR A 78 14.37 -19.70 19.11
C THR A 78 13.19 -19.32 20.00
N GLY A 79 13.31 -19.53 21.31
CA GLY A 79 12.27 -19.16 22.27
C GLY A 79 10.98 -19.98 22.12
N THR A 80 9.85 -19.40 22.50
CA THR A 80 8.52 -20.07 22.46
C THR A 80 7.47 -19.33 21.63
N GLU A 81 7.68 -18.04 21.33
CA GLU A 81 6.69 -17.16 20.66
C GLU A 81 7.17 -16.65 19.28
N GLY A 82 8.24 -17.27 18.76
CA GLY A 82 8.91 -16.89 17.53
C GLY A 82 8.37 -17.57 16.27
N ILE A 83 9.25 -17.70 15.27
CA ILE A 83 8.96 -18.39 14.02
C ILE A 83 9.35 -19.87 14.10
N THR A 84 8.86 -20.69 13.18
CA THR A 84 9.26 -22.11 13.09
C THR A 84 10.63 -22.26 12.44
N ALA A 85 11.40 -23.28 12.86
CA ALA A 85 12.69 -23.59 12.25
C ALA A 85 12.59 -23.91 10.75
N ARG A 86 11.48 -24.55 10.32
CA ARG A 86 11.23 -24.88 8.91
C ARG A 86 10.90 -23.66 8.03
N SER A 87 10.51 -22.53 8.62
CA SER A 87 10.18 -21.33 7.87
C SER A 87 11.41 -20.54 7.41
N VAL A 88 12.59 -20.87 7.94
CA VAL A 88 13.87 -20.20 7.61
C VAL A 88 14.16 -20.26 6.11
N ASP A 89 14.00 -21.41 5.47
CA ASP A 89 14.25 -21.58 4.03
C ASP A 89 13.36 -20.65 3.18
N LYS A 90 12.11 -20.42 3.62
CA LYS A 90 11.20 -19.45 2.97
C LYS A 90 11.65 -18.02 3.20
N GLY A 91 12.14 -17.69 4.39
CA GLY A 91 12.74 -16.40 4.69
C GLY A 91 13.99 -16.13 3.85
N GLN A 92 14.86 -17.12 3.68
CA GLN A 92 16.06 -17.00 2.84
C GLN A 92 15.73 -16.79 1.36
N ALA A 93 14.75 -17.53 0.82
CA ALA A 93 14.28 -17.30 -0.53
C ALA A 93 13.76 -15.85 -0.72
N LEU A 94 13.00 -15.35 0.25
CA LEU A 94 12.52 -13.97 0.24
C LEU A 94 13.68 -12.95 0.35
N SER A 95 14.69 -13.27 1.16
CA SER A 95 15.91 -12.47 1.27
C SER A 95 16.62 -12.33 -0.08
N GLU A 96 16.79 -13.44 -0.82
CA GLU A 96 17.38 -13.40 -2.16
C GLU A 96 16.58 -12.54 -3.13
N ASP A 97 15.25 -12.62 -3.09
CA ASP A 97 14.39 -11.85 -3.97
C ASP A 97 14.48 -10.34 -3.67
N PHE A 98 14.46 -9.94 -2.40
CA PHE A 98 14.67 -8.53 -2.02
C PHE A 98 16.10 -8.06 -2.32
N TYR A 99 17.10 -8.92 -2.15
CA TYR A 99 18.47 -8.59 -2.51
C TYR A 99 18.60 -8.30 -4.02
N ARG A 100 17.95 -9.10 -4.88
CA ARG A 100 17.91 -8.86 -6.33
C ARG A 100 17.14 -7.59 -6.69
N LEU A 101 16.09 -7.24 -5.95
CA LEU A 101 15.36 -5.97 -6.12
C LEU A 101 16.22 -4.76 -5.71
N GLY A 102 17.14 -4.94 -4.75
CA GLY A 102 17.97 -3.89 -4.19
C GLY A 102 17.23 -3.06 -3.14
N LEU A 103 17.90 -2.75 -2.03
CA LEU A 103 17.33 -2.11 -0.84
C LEU A 103 17.90 -0.71 -0.57
N LEU A 104 18.54 -0.07 -1.57
CA LEU A 104 19.29 1.18 -1.36
C LEU A 104 18.42 2.36 -0.90
N ASN A 105 17.15 2.40 -1.34
CA ASN A 105 16.18 3.44 -1.02
C ASN A 105 15.03 2.88 -0.19
N SER A 106 15.34 2.00 0.76
CA SER A 106 14.36 1.28 1.57
C SER A 106 14.69 1.37 3.05
N ASP A 107 13.74 1.86 3.83
CA ASP A 107 13.77 1.76 5.29
C ASP A 107 12.98 0.51 5.72
N VAL A 108 13.51 -0.22 6.71
CA VAL A 108 12.90 -1.45 7.23
C VAL A 108 12.42 -1.20 8.66
N TYR A 109 11.20 -1.65 8.95
CA TYR A 109 10.59 -1.55 10.27
C TYR A 109 9.89 -2.85 10.63
N ASN A 110 9.94 -3.22 11.90
CA ASN A 110 9.18 -4.34 12.45
C ASN A 110 8.55 -3.97 13.80
N SER A 111 7.51 -4.69 14.20
CA SER A 111 6.99 -4.58 15.56
C SER A 111 7.99 -5.15 16.58
N PRO A 112 7.91 -4.77 17.87
CA PRO A 112 8.78 -5.28 18.93
C PRO A 112 8.35 -6.68 19.41
N LEU A 113 8.12 -7.60 18.49
CA LEU A 113 7.71 -8.98 18.75
C LEU A 113 8.74 -9.95 18.16
N ASP A 114 9.06 -11.01 18.89
CA ASP A 114 10.09 -12.00 18.49
C ASP A 114 9.92 -12.48 17.06
N ARG A 115 8.70 -12.85 16.66
CA ARG A 115 8.43 -13.36 15.30
C ARG A 115 8.71 -12.34 14.21
N THR A 116 8.51 -11.04 14.45
CA THR A 116 8.78 -10.00 13.45
C THR A 116 10.24 -9.61 13.45
N ALA A 117 10.90 -9.56 14.61
CA ALA A 117 12.35 -9.35 14.70
C ALA A 117 13.12 -10.50 14.04
N GLN A 118 12.76 -11.77 14.32
CA GLN A 118 13.37 -12.94 13.68
C GLN A 118 13.13 -12.97 12.16
N THR A 119 11.94 -12.57 11.71
CA THR A 119 11.66 -12.48 10.26
C THR A 119 12.49 -11.38 9.62
N GLU A 120 12.58 -10.21 10.25
CA GLU A 120 13.39 -9.10 9.75
C GLU A 120 14.87 -9.52 9.66
N SER A 121 15.41 -10.14 10.71
CA SER A 121 16.78 -10.62 10.77
C SER A 121 17.09 -11.58 9.61
N ILE A 122 16.20 -12.54 9.35
CA ILE A 122 16.41 -13.53 8.27
C ILE A 122 16.26 -12.92 6.89
N VAL A 123 15.27 -12.05 6.67
CA VAL A 123 14.95 -11.54 5.34
C VAL A 123 15.84 -10.35 4.96
N PHE A 124 16.09 -9.44 5.90
CA PHE A 124 16.73 -8.15 5.66
C PHE A 124 18.10 -8.00 6.33
N GLY A 125 18.46 -8.91 7.25
CA GLY A 125 19.79 -8.97 7.86
C GLY A 125 20.02 -7.89 8.91
N ASP A 126 19.08 -7.72 9.84
CA ASP A 126 19.15 -6.77 10.96
C ASP A 126 19.38 -5.31 10.48
N ARG A 127 18.72 -4.93 9.40
CA ARG A 127 18.76 -3.56 8.85
C ARG A 127 17.64 -2.69 9.40
N GLY A 128 16.67 -3.30 10.07
CA GLY A 128 15.52 -2.63 10.66
C GLY A 128 15.90 -1.62 11.73
N PHE A 129 15.05 -0.60 11.87
CA PHE A 129 15.08 0.28 13.03
C PHE A 129 14.23 -0.32 14.15
N ASP A 130 14.86 -0.56 15.31
CA ASP A 130 14.21 -1.02 16.54
C ASP A 130 13.60 0.12 17.37
#